data_AF-A0A939B9G8-F1
#
_entry.id   AF-A0A939B9G8-F1
#
_cell.length_a   1.000
_cell.length_b   1.000
_cell.length_c   1.000
_cell.angle_alpha   90.00
_cell.angle_beta   90.00
_cell.angle_gamma   90.00
#
_symmetry.space_group_name_H-M   'P 1'
#
loop_
_entity.id
_entity.type
_entity.pdbx_description
1 polymer ?
#
loop_
_entity_poly.entity_id
_entity_poly.type
_entity_poly.pdbx_seq_one_letter_code
_entity_poly.pdbx_strand_id
1 'polypeptide(L)'
;MASQLDQVKQSVRVLANNSDKIGNQLAPFTQKFAQESQKVIAAIGDTAQGTDKQIANILQAASQSLQQTVAALKQVKQAGDQWVGRA
;
A
#
# COMPACT_ATOMS: atom_id res chain seq x y z
N MET A 1 -25.00 -18.21 -19.57
CA MET A 1 -24.33 -16.89 -19.44
C MET A 1 -24.26 -16.39 -17.99
N ALA A 2 -25.23 -16.72 -17.11
CA ALA A 2 -25.12 -16.42 -15.66
C ALA A 2 -23.85 -17.00 -14.99
N SER A 3 -23.47 -18.23 -15.36
CA SER A 3 -22.31 -18.93 -14.77
C SER A 3 -20.95 -18.25 -14.97
N GLN A 4 -20.70 -17.64 -16.14
CA GLN A 4 -19.44 -16.92 -16.38
C GLN A 4 -19.39 -15.62 -15.58
N LEU A 5 -20.52 -14.89 -15.50
CA LEU A 5 -20.61 -13.68 -14.69
C LEU A 5 -20.40 -13.99 -13.19
N ASP A 6 -21.00 -15.07 -12.70
CA ASP A 6 -20.83 -15.51 -11.31
C ASP A 6 -19.38 -15.93 -11.01
N GLN A 7 -18.69 -16.60 -11.95
CA GLN A 7 -17.26 -16.91 -11.82
C GLN A 7 -16.38 -15.66 -11.76
N VAL A 8 -16.69 -14.64 -12.56
CA VAL A 8 -15.97 -13.36 -12.52
C VAL A 8 -16.26 -12.63 -11.21
N LYS A 9 -17.51 -12.58 -10.73
CA LYS A 9 -17.87 -12.04 -9.40
C LYS A 9 -17.10 -12.71 -8.28
N GLN A 10 -16.99 -14.04 -8.32
CA GLN A 10 -16.24 -14.75 -7.30
C GLN A 10 -14.74 -14.43 -7.37
N SER A 11 -14.17 -14.36 -8.56
CA SER A 11 -12.76 -13.96 -8.76
C SER A 11 -12.48 -12.55 -8.26
N VAL A 12 -13.36 -11.58 -8.56
CA VAL A 12 -13.26 -10.20 -8.10
C VAL A 12 -13.37 -10.11 -6.57
N ARG A 13 -14.30 -10.85 -5.95
CA ARG A 13 -14.41 -10.93 -4.47
C ARG A 13 -13.14 -11.49 -3.83
N VAL A 14 -12.58 -12.56 -4.40
CA VAL A 14 -11.35 -13.17 -3.90
C VAL A 14 -10.19 -12.16 -4.00
N LEU A 15 -10.05 -11.48 -5.13
CA LEU A 15 -9.03 -10.45 -5.32
C LEU A 15 -9.21 -9.30 -4.32
N ALA A 16 -10.42 -8.75 -4.18
CA ALA A 16 -10.74 -7.68 -3.25
C ALA A 16 -10.41 -8.04 -1.79
N ASN A 17 -10.77 -9.24 -1.36
CA ASN A 17 -10.47 -9.73 -0.02
C ASN A 17 -8.97 -9.96 0.19
N ASN A 18 -8.26 -10.47 -0.83
CA ASN A 18 -6.81 -10.63 -0.76
C ASN A 18 -6.11 -9.27 -0.68
N SER A 19 -6.53 -8.30 -1.48
CA SER A 19 -6.00 -6.92 -1.43
C SER A 19 -6.23 -6.28 -0.07
N ASP A 20 -7.40 -6.46 0.54
CA ASP A 20 -7.69 -5.97 1.88
C ASP A 20 -6.81 -6.63 2.95
N LYS A 21 -6.65 -7.96 2.90
CA LYS A 21 -5.75 -8.69 3.81
C LYS A 21 -4.32 -8.19 3.71
N ILE A 22 -3.80 -8.08 2.48
CA ILE A 22 -2.45 -7.58 2.22
C ILE A 22 -2.32 -6.14 2.70
N GLY A 23 -3.28 -5.28 2.39
CA GLY A 23 -3.30 -3.88 2.83
C GLY A 23 -3.31 -3.74 4.36
N ASN A 24 -4.07 -4.60 5.07
CA ASN A 24 -4.14 -4.60 6.53
C ASN A 24 -2.86 -5.14 7.17
N GLN A 25 -2.16 -6.09 6.53
CA GLN A 25 -0.85 -6.56 6.98
C GLN A 25 0.26 -5.54 6.71
N LEU A 26 0.20 -4.86 5.55
CA LEU A 26 1.17 -3.83 5.19
C LEU A 26 0.98 -2.54 5.99
N ALA A 27 -0.24 -2.13 6.33
CA ALA A 27 -0.50 -0.89 7.07
C ALA A 27 0.38 -0.70 8.33
N PRO A 28 0.46 -1.65 9.28
CA PRO A 28 1.32 -1.51 10.46
C PRO A 28 2.81 -1.53 10.09
N PHE A 29 3.21 -2.28 9.06
CA PHE A 29 4.58 -2.26 8.55
C PHE A 29 4.92 -0.89 7.96
N THR A 30 4.05 -0.32 7.12
CA THR A 30 4.20 1.01 6.52
C THR A 30 4.31 2.09 7.58
N GLN A 31 3.50 2.01 8.65
CA GLN A 31 3.59 2.95 9.78
C GLN A 31 4.93 2.85 10.49
N LYS A 32 5.38 1.64 10.83
CA LYS A 32 6.69 1.42 11.46
C LYS A 32 7.84 1.86 10.56
N PHE A 33 7.81 1.49 9.28
CA PHE A 33 8.81 1.87 8.30
C PHE A 33 8.92 3.40 8.18
N ALA A 34 7.79 4.11 8.11
CA ALA A 34 7.80 5.56 8.05
C ALA A 34 8.38 6.19 9.34
N GLN A 35 8.04 5.65 10.52
CA GLN A 35 8.60 6.12 11.79
C GLN A 35 10.11 5.91 11.88
N GLU A 36 10.61 4.71 11.55
CA GLU A 36 12.03 4.41 11.56
C GLU A 36 12.79 5.22 10.49
N SER A 37 12.20 5.38 9.30
CA SER A 37 12.73 6.24 8.24
C SER A 37 12.89 7.69 8.71
N GLN A 38 11.89 8.23 9.41
CA GLN A 38 11.96 9.58 9.96
C GLN A 38 13.05 9.72 11.03
N LYS A 39 13.26 8.71 11.88
CA LYS A 39 14.36 8.71 12.84
C LYS A 39 15.72 8.75 12.14
N VAL A 40 15.90 7.96 11.08
CA VAL A 40 17.15 7.96 10.29
C VAL A 40 17.35 9.30 9.59
N ILE A 41 16.31 9.85 8.96
CA ILE A 41 16.36 11.18 8.31
C ILE A 41 16.71 12.28 9.33
N ALA A 42 16.12 12.22 10.53
CA ALA A 42 16.42 13.16 11.61
C ALA A 42 17.85 13.00 12.13
N ALA A 43 18.37 11.78 12.22
CA ALA A 43 19.74 11.49 12.65
C ALA A 43 20.78 11.93 11.61
N ILE A 44 20.45 11.80 10.32
CA ILE A 44 21.24 12.33 9.19
C ILE A 44 21.41 13.85 9.32
N GLY A 45 20.38 14.56 9.78
CA GLY A 45 20.47 15.98 10.15
C GLY A 45 20.79 16.91 8.98
N ASP A 46 20.88 18.21 9.26
CA ASP A 46 21.04 19.25 8.23
C ASP A 46 22.49 19.33 7.68
N THR A 47 23.45 18.69 8.36
CA THR A 47 24.87 18.65 7.99
C THR A 47 25.23 17.48 7.07
N ALA A 48 24.29 16.60 6.78
CA ALA A 48 24.47 15.46 5.89
C ALA A 48 24.88 15.86 4.47
N GLN A 49 25.85 15.16 3.91
CA GLN A 49 26.36 15.43 2.56
C GLN A 49 26.38 14.14 1.72
N GLY A 50 26.22 14.30 0.39
CA GLY A 50 26.30 13.19 -0.55
C GLY A 50 25.34 12.05 -0.24
N THR A 51 25.91 10.89 0.13
CA THR A 51 25.22 9.63 0.38
C THR A 51 24.14 9.73 1.46
N ASP A 52 24.35 10.56 2.48
CA ASP A 52 23.39 10.71 3.58
C ASP A 52 22.07 11.34 3.10
N LYS A 53 22.15 12.40 2.28
CA LYS A 53 20.97 13.01 1.64
C LYS A 53 20.29 12.05 0.66
N GLN A 54 21.07 11.21 -0.02
CA GLN A 54 20.51 10.19 -0.90
C GLN A 54 19.73 9.14 -0.11
N ILE A 55 20.26 8.66 1.02
CA ILE A 55 19.56 7.71 1.90
C ILE A 55 18.27 8.33 2.42
N ALA A 56 18.30 9.58 2.89
CA ALA A 56 17.11 10.28 3.36
C ALA A 56 16.01 10.35 2.27
N ASN A 57 16.40 10.71 1.04
CA ASN A 57 15.48 10.76 -0.09
C ASN A 57 14.91 9.37 -0.45
N ILE A 58 15.75 8.32 -0.44
CA ILE A 58 15.32 6.95 -0.73
C ILE A 58 14.33 6.46 0.33
N LEU A 59 14.61 6.71 1.61
CA LEU A 59 13.73 6.34 2.72
C LEU A 59 12.39 7.06 2.65
N GLN A 60 12.39 8.34 2.29
CA GLN A 60 11.18 9.13 2.11
C GLN A 60 10.36 8.62 0.91
N ALA A 61 10.99 8.35 -0.23
CA ALA A 61 10.34 7.79 -1.42
C ALA A 61 9.76 6.40 -1.15
N ALA A 62 10.50 5.54 -0.45
CA ALA A 62 10.04 4.21 -0.05
C ALA A 62 8.82 4.29 0.89
N SER A 63 8.84 5.21 1.86
CA SER A 63 7.71 5.43 2.78
C SER A 63 6.45 5.86 2.03
N GLN A 64 6.58 6.79 1.08
CA GLN A 64 5.48 7.24 0.24
C GLN A 64 4.94 6.11 -0.65
N SER A 65 5.82 5.33 -1.29
CA SER A 65 5.42 4.21 -2.14
C SER A 65 4.64 3.15 -1.36
N LEU A 66 5.06 2.83 -0.13
CA LEU A 66 4.32 1.92 0.75
C LEU A 66 2.93 2.46 1.11
N GLN A 67 2.81 3.74 1.44
CA GLN A 67 1.53 4.37 1.74
C GLN A 67 0.59 4.35 0.53
N GLN A 68 1.11 4.66 -0.66
CA GLN A 68 0.36 4.58 -1.92
C GLN A 68 -0.08 3.15 -2.22
N THR A 69 0.77 2.15 -1.98
CA THR A 69 0.43 0.74 -2.17
C THR A 69 -0.71 0.31 -1.25
N VAL A 70 -0.66 0.66 0.04
CA VAL A 70 -1.74 0.37 0.98
C VAL A 70 -3.03 1.07 0.56
N ALA A 71 -2.96 2.32 0.09
CA ALA A 71 -4.13 3.04 -0.41
C ALA A 71 -4.72 2.39 -1.67
N ALA A 72 -3.88 1.99 -2.63
CA ALA A 72 -4.29 1.32 -3.86
C ALA A 72 -4.96 -0.02 -3.56
N LEU A 73 -4.43 -0.82 -2.63
CA LEU A 73 -5.04 -2.08 -2.20
C LEU A 73 -6.43 -1.87 -1.57
N LYS A 74 -6.62 -0.80 -0.78
CA LYS A 74 -7.93 -0.41 -0.26
C LYS A 74 -8.89 0.00 -1.38
N GLN A 75 -8.41 0.72 -2.39
CA GLN A 75 -9.23 1.08 -3.56
C GLN A 75 -9.66 -0.15 -4.37
N VAL A 76 -8.78 -1.15 -4.53
CA VAL A 76 -9.13 -2.43 -5.18
C VAL A 76 -10.27 -3.13 -4.43
N LYS A 77 -10.20 -3.17 -3.09
CA LYS A 77 -11.30 -3.70 -2.27
C LYS A 77 -12.60 -2.94 -2.53
N GLN A 78 -12.57 -1.62 -2.42
CA GLN A 78 -13.75 -0.77 -2.61
C GLN A 78 -14.37 -0.93 -4.00
N ALA A 79 -13.54 -0.96 -5.05
CA ALA A 79 -13.99 -1.15 -6.43
C ALA A 79 -14.58 -2.55 -6.63
N GLY A 80 -13.95 -3.59 -6.06
CA GLY A 80 -14.45 -4.96 -6.11
C GLY A 80 -15.80 -5.12 -5.43
N ASP A 81 -15.96 -4.56 -4.23
CA ASP A 81 -17.23 -4.59 -3.48
C ASP A 81 -18.35 -3.83 -4.22
N GLN A 82 -18.04 -2.67 -4.81
CA GLN A 82 -19.00 -1.90 -5.61
C GLN A 82 -19.43 -2.61 -6.88
N TRP A 83 -18.49 -3.23 -7.61
CA TRP A 83 -18.79 -3.94 -8.85
C TRP A 83 -19.67 -5.16 -8.61
N VAL A 84 -19.34 -5.93 -7.57
CA VAL A 84 -20.12 -7.08 -7.11
C VAL A 84 -21.53 -6.68 -6.65
N GLY A 85 -21.68 -5.50 -6.03
CA GLY A 85 -22.99 -5.00 -5.57
C GLY A 85 -23.85 -4.39 -6.69
N ARG A 86 -23.27 -4.04 -7.84
CA ARG A 86 -23.97 -3.47 -9.00
C ARG A 86 -24.37 -4.50 -10.07
N ALA A 87 -23.59 -5.57 -10.22
CA ALA A 87 -23.79 -6.62 -11.22
C ALA A 87 -24.69 -7.74 -10.72
#